data_AF-A0A2V8EY13-F1
#
_entry.id   AF-A0A2V8EY13-F1
#
_cell.length_a   1.000
_cell.length_b   1.000
_cell.length_c   1.000
_cell.angle_alpha   90.00
_cell.angle_beta   90.00
_cell.angle_gamma   90.00
#
_symmetry.space_group_name_H-M   'P 1'
#
loop_
_entity.id
_entity.type
_entity.pdbx_description
1 polymer ?
#
loop_
_entity_poly.entity_id
_entity_poly.type
_entity_poly.pdbx_seq_one_letter_code
_entity_poly.pdbx_strand_id
1 'polypeptide(L)'
;MGFADVAPEMQQSPLSPDITAALARRSHQVSQLCSAGVAVLGAAVLAGWLFDIPTLKSLHSSFVTMKANAAFLFVLLGTAVWLAGRDPRSRLATVCGLMVVLFGALTVAQDVFGTELGIDQILFRDSSTSFRTSAPGRMSSAASLNFILFGVAVALRDVRPRFVAGQILAGLGGTVSLLALVGYLYGVKALYEIRPYSAMALHTALGFLL
;
A
#
# COMPACT_ATOMS: atom_id res chain seq x y z
N MET A 1 -55.35 -21.84 23.35
CA MET A 1 -54.30 -22.60 22.63
C MET A 1 -53.18 -21.62 22.32
N GLY A 2 -52.13 -21.63 23.14
CA GLY A 2 -50.99 -20.72 23.02
C GLY A 2 -49.85 -21.39 22.29
N PHE A 3 -49.40 -20.76 21.21
CA PHE A 3 -48.10 -21.00 20.59
C PHE A 3 -47.49 -19.62 20.36
N ALA A 4 -46.77 -19.12 21.35
CA ALA A 4 -45.78 -18.08 21.16
C ALA A 4 -44.43 -18.79 21.19
N ASP A 5 -43.98 -19.12 19.99
CA ASP A 5 -42.69 -19.73 19.68
C ASP A 5 -41.60 -18.71 20.01
N VAL A 6 -41.05 -18.80 21.23
CA VAL A 6 -39.88 -18.02 21.63
C VAL A 6 -38.68 -18.77 21.05
N ALA A 7 -38.30 -18.40 19.83
CA ALA A 7 -37.02 -18.80 19.28
C ALA A 7 -35.91 -18.36 20.26
N PRO A 8 -35.01 -19.27 20.69
CA PRO A 8 -33.92 -18.89 21.57
C PRO A 8 -32.99 -17.96 20.81
N GLU A 9 -32.78 -16.75 21.34
CA GLU A 9 -31.68 -15.89 20.94
C GLU A 9 -30.40 -16.74 20.98
N MET A 10 -29.81 -17.01 19.81
CA MET A 10 -28.46 -17.54 19.71
C MET A 10 -27.50 -16.48 20.24
N GLN A 11 -27.37 -16.44 21.56
CA GLN A 11 -26.39 -15.66 22.28
C GLN A 11 -25.02 -16.14 21.84
N GLN A 12 -24.43 -15.43 20.87
CA GLN A 12 -23.09 -15.69 20.38
C GLN A 12 -22.16 -15.66 21.60
N SER A 13 -21.68 -16.82 22.02
CA SER A 13 -20.78 -16.96 23.16
C SER A 13 -19.54 -16.09 22.87
N PRO A 14 -19.28 -15.03 23.66
CA PRO A 14 -18.10 -14.23 23.46
C PRO A 14 -16.87 -15.14 23.61
N LEU A 15 -15.99 -15.14 22.60
CA LEU A 15 -14.72 -15.86 22.63
C LEU A 15 -14.01 -15.59 23.97
N SER A 16 -13.39 -16.62 24.55
CA SER A 16 -12.71 -16.45 25.84
C SER A 16 -11.63 -15.36 25.75
N PRO A 17 -11.44 -14.55 26.82
CA PRO A 17 -10.50 -13.43 26.82
C PRO A 17 -9.04 -13.85 26.51
N ASP A 18 -8.67 -15.09 26.81
CA ASP A 18 -7.36 -15.65 26.47
C ASP A 18 -7.18 -15.87 24.96
N ILE A 19 -8.23 -16.32 24.26
CA ILE A 19 -8.22 -16.50 22.81
C ILE A 19 -8.16 -15.14 22.12
N THR A 20 -8.93 -14.14 22.55
CA THR A 20 -8.91 -12.79 21.96
C THR A 20 -7.54 -12.12 22.16
N ALA A 21 -6.93 -12.25 23.35
CA ALA A 21 -5.60 -11.74 23.61
C ALA A 21 -4.51 -12.46 22.80
N ALA A 22 -4.61 -13.78 22.61
CA ALA A 22 -3.68 -14.55 21.78
C ALA A 22 -3.78 -14.18 20.29
N LEU A 23 -5.00 -14.03 19.77
CA LEU A 23 -5.25 -13.59 18.39
C LEU A 23 -4.74 -12.16 18.16
N ALA A 24 -4.96 -11.25 19.10
CA ALA A 24 -4.48 -9.87 19.01
C ALA A 24 -2.94 -9.79 19.04
N ARG A 25 -2.27 -10.62 19.85
CA ARG A 25 -0.79 -10.70 19.84
C ARG A 25 -0.26 -11.24 18.52
N ARG A 26 -0.89 -12.29 17.96
CA ARG A 26 -0.48 -12.85 16.67
C ARG A 26 -0.70 -11.88 15.51
N SER A 27 -1.84 -11.19 15.46
CA SER A 27 -2.10 -10.20 14.42
C SER A 27 -1.09 -9.05 14.46
N HIS A 28 -0.69 -8.64 15.66
CA HIS A 28 0.34 -7.63 15.86
C HIS A 28 1.72 -8.06 15.35
N GLN A 29 2.14 -9.30 15.67
CA GLN A 29 3.40 -9.86 15.19
C GLN A 29 3.42 -10.00 13.66
N VAL A 30 2.33 -10.47 13.07
CA VAL A 30 2.20 -10.58 11.61
C VAL A 30 2.28 -9.19 10.97
N SER A 31 1.56 -8.19 11.51
CA SER A 31 1.62 -6.82 11.02
C SER A 31 3.03 -6.22 11.11
N GLN A 32 3.77 -6.51 12.19
CA GLN A 32 5.17 -6.11 12.31
C GLN A 32 6.06 -6.76 11.24
N LEU A 33 5.97 -8.08 11.07
CA LEU A 33 6.76 -8.78 10.06
C LEU A 33 6.46 -8.29 8.65
N CYS A 34 5.17 -8.10 8.31
CA CYS A 34 4.75 -7.54 7.03
C CYS A 34 5.30 -6.13 6.82
N SER A 35 5.13 -5.23 7.80
CA SER A 35 5.59 -3.84 7.68
C SER A 35 7.12 -3.73 7.56
N ALA A 36 7.88 -4.58 8.26
CA ALA A 36 9.32 -4.70 8.04
C ALA A 36 9.65 -5.22 6.64
N GLY A 37 8.94 -6.25 6.16
CA GLY A 37 9.10 -6.78 4.80
C GLY A 37 8.85 -5.73 3.73
N VAL A 38 7.81 -4.91 3.89
CA VAL A 38 7.48 -3.79 3.00
C VAL A 38 8.58 -2.72 3.00
N ALA A 39 9.11 -2.36 4.17
CA ALA A 39 10.21 -1.41 4.26
C ALA A 39 11.50 -1.95 3.61
N VAL A 40 11.80 -3.23 3.82
CA VAL A 40 12.96 -3.90 3.21
C VAL A 40 12.80 -3.99 1.69
N LEU A 41 11.61 -4.30 1.19
CA LEU A 41 11.31 -4.30 -0.25
C LEU A 41 11.59 -2.93 -0.87
N GLY A 42 11.08 -1.85 -0.26
CA GLY A 42 11.35 -0.48 -0.71
C GLY A 42 12.85 -0.14 -0.69
N ALA A 43 13.56 -0.50 0.39
CA ALA A 43 15.00 -0.28 0.51
C ALA A 43 15.81 -1.06 -0.54
N ALA A 44 15.44 -2.30 -0.82
CA ALA A 44 16.09 -3.13 -1.84
C ALA A 44 15.92 -2.52 -3.24
N VAL A 45 14.73 -2.01 -3.56
CA VAL A 45 14.47 -1.34 -4.84
C VAL A 45 15.26 -0.03 -4.93
N LEU A 46 15.33 0.76 -3.84
CA LEU A 46 16.18 1.97 -3.79
C LEU A 46 17.66 1.64 -3.99
N ALA A 47 18.16 0.55 -3.40
CA ALA A 47 19.50 0.06 -3.67
C ALA A 47 19.67 -0.34 -5.15
N GLY A 48 18.63 -0.94 -5.75
CA GLY A 48 18.58 -1.19 -7.19
C GLY A 48 18.73 0.08 -8.03
N TRP A 49 18.09 1.18 -7.64
CA TRP A 49 18.27 2.49 -8.26
C TRP A 49 19.67 3.08 -8.03
N LEU A 50 20.21 2.96 -6.83
CA LEU A 50 21.52 3.49 -6.47
C LEU A 50 22.69 2.79 -7.18
N PHE A 51 22.64 1.45 -7.26
CA PHE A 51 23.69 0.61 -7.87
C PHE A 51 23.39 0.24 -9.32
N ASP A 52 22.31 0.77 -9.89
CA ASP A 52 21.80 0.44 -11.21
C ASP A 52 21.64 -1.07 -11.48
N ILE A 53 21.05 -1.79 -10.52
CA ILE A 53 20.82 -3.24 -10.60
C ILE A 53 19.38 -3.50 -11.09
N PRO A 54 19.14 -3.92 -12.36
CA PRO A 54 17.80 -4.02 -12.92
C PRO A 54 16.90 -5.05 -12.23
N THR A 55 17.48 -6.14 -11.71
CA THR A 55 16.76 -7.23 -11.02
C THR A 55 16.17 -6.79 -9.68
N LEU A 56 16.70 -5.73 -9.07
CA LEU A 56 16.14 -5.13 -7.86
C LEU A 56 15.04 -4.11 -8.19
N LYS A 57 15.04 -3.54 -9.40
CA LYS A 57 14.01 -2.61 -9.88
C LYS A 57 12.79 -3.34 -10.46
N SER A 58 12.96 -4.56 -10.96
CA SER A 58 11.89 -5.38 -11.53
C SER A 58 12.13 -6.87 -11.30
N LEU A 59 11.06 -7.61 -10.98
CA LEU A 59 11.11 -9.08 -10.80
C LEU A 59 11.42 -9.84 -12.09
N HIS A 60 11.11 -9.24 -13.25
CA HIS A 60 11.37 -9.84 -14.56
C HIS A 60 11.61 -8.74 -15.59
N SER A 61 12.47 -8.98 -16.58
CA SER A 61 12.79 -8.00 -17.64
C SER A 61 11.55 -7.57 -18.44
N SER A 62 10.57 -8.45 -18.58
CA SER A 62 9.29 -8.16 -19.25
C SER A 62 8.28 -7.40 -18.38
N PHE A 63 8.54 -7.18 -17.08
CA PHE A 63 7.64 -6.46 -16.17
C PHE A 63 8.07 -5.01 -15.97
N VAL A 64 7.12 -4.19 -15.52
CA VAL A 64 7.39 -2.77 -15.22
C VAL A 64 8.23 -2.66 -13.96
N THR A 65 9.25 -1.80 -14.03
CA THR A 65 10.10 -1.47 -12.91
C THR A 65 9.34 -0.64 -11.88
N MET A 66 9.55 -0.92 -10.59
CA MET A 66 9.08 -0.02 -9.54
C MET A 66 9.94 1.24 -9.52
N LYS A 67 9.26 2.39 -9.57
CA LYS A 67 9.90 3.70 -9.58
C LYS A 67 10.48 4.05 -8.22
N ALA A 68 11.55 4.85 -8.21
CA ALA A 68 12.29 5.18 -6.99
C ALA A 68 11.44 5.94 -5.97
N ASN A 69 10.58 6.86 -6.42
CA ASN A 69 9.61 7.55 -5.56
C ASN A 69 8.66 6.54 -4.87
N ALA A 70 8.12 5.57 -5.58
CA ALA A 70 7.28 4.52 -5.00
C ALA A 70 8.05 3.68 -3.97
N ALA A 71 9.31 3.32 -4.27
CA ALA A 71 10.16 2.57 -3.35
C ALA A 71 10.41 3.32 -2.04
N PHE A 72 10.68 4.62 -2.13
CA PHE A 72 10.80 5.51 -0.98
C PHE A 72 9.50 5.59 -0.17
N LEU A 73 8.34 5.70 -0.84
CA LEU A 73 7.05 5.71 -0.15
C LEU A 73 6.75 4.39 0.57
N PHE A 74 7.17 3.24 0.04
CA PHE A 74 7.05 1.98 0.78
C PHE A 74 7.95 1.90 2.00
N VAL A 75 9.17 2.44 1.95
CA VAL A 75 10.02 2.56 3.15
C VAL A 75 9.31 3.40 4.22
N LEU A 76 8.77 4.56 3.83
CA LEU A 76 8.01 5.41 4.75
C LEU A 76 6.76 4.72 5.29
N LEU A 77 5.98 4.06 4.43
CA LEU A 77 4.75 3.39 4.80
C LEU A 77 4.99 2.21 5.74
N GLY A 78 5.96 1.34 5.41
CA GLY A 78 6.36 0.22 6.27
C GLY A 78 6.86 0.71 7.63
N THR A 79 7.67 1.77 7.65
CA THR A 79 8.11 2.43 8.90
C THR A 79 6.92 2.99 9.69
N ALA A 80 5.97 3.63 9.00
CA ALA A 80 4.78 4.20 9.64
C ALA A 80 3.91 3.13 10.30
N VAL A 81 3.65 2.02 9.61
CA VAL A 81 2.88 0.88 10.13
C VAL A 81 3.61 0.21 11.29
N TRP A 82 4.92 0.00 11.18
CA TRP A 82 5.73 -0.58 12.25
C TRP A 82 5.68 0.25 13.53
N LEU A 83 5.87 1.57 13.40
CA LEU A 83 5.79 2.51 14.53
C LEU A 83 4.38 2.59 15.12
N ALA A 84 3.36 2.57 14.26
CA ALA A 84 1.95 2.52 14.66
C ALA A 84 1.60 1.26 15.46
N GLY A 85 2.19 0.12 15.11
CA GLY A 85 2.04 -1.11 15.87
C GLY A 85 2.62 -0.95 17.28
N ARG A 86 3.81 -0.37 17.42
CA ARG A 86 4.46 -0.20 18.73
C ARG A 86 3.72 0.79 19.64
N ASP A 87 3.31 1.91 19.08
CA ASP A 87 2.55 2.94 19.77
C ASP A 87 1.47 3.50 18.83
N PRO A 88 0.19 3.22 19.09
CA PRO A 88 -0.92 3.76 18.30
C PRO A 88 -0.87 5.30 18.19
N ARG A 89 -0.38 6.00 19.22
CA ARG A 89 -0.32 7.47 19.29
C ARG A 89 0.98 8.06 18.75
N SER A 90 1.84 7.24 18.13
CA SER A 90 3.15 7.67 17.62
C SER A 90 3.02 8.82 16.62
N ARG A 91 3.42 10.03 16.99
CA ARG A 91 3.39 11.18 16.07
C ARG A 91 4.23 10.93 14.81
N LEU A 92 5.35 10.22 14.96
CA LEU A 92 6.23 9.90 13.85
C LEU A 92 5.53 8.99 12.83
N ALA A 93 4.76 7.99 13.28
CA ALA A 93 3.95 7.18 12.38
C ALA A 93 2.92 8.03 11.60
N THR A 94 2.27 8.98 12.26
CA THR A 94 1.34 9.92 11.59
C THR A 94 2.06 10.78 10.56
N VAL A 95 3.23 11.35 10.90
CA VAL A 95 4.01 12.18 9.98
C VAL A 95 4.45 11.37 8.76
N CYS A 96 4.99 10.16 8.94
CA CYS A 96 5.36 9.29 7.83
C CYS A 96 4.14 8.96 6.95
N GLY A 97 3.00 8.62 7.54
CA GLY A 97 1.76 8.37 6.80
C GLY A 97 1.28 9.59 6.01
N LEU A 98 1.29 10.78 6.61
CA LEU A 98 0.91 12.03 5.93
C LEU A 98 1.87 12.39 4.79
N MET A 99 3.17 12.12 4.94
CA MET A 99 4.13 12.28 3.85
C MET A 99 3.80 11.34 2.68
N VAL A 100 3.46 10.08 2.96
CA VAL A 100 3.01 9.13 1.92
C VAL A 100 1.77 9.65 1.19
N VAL A 101 0.79 10.16 1.93
CA VAL A 101 -0.42 10.79 1.34
C VAL A 101 -0.06 11.98 0.47
N LEU A 102 0.82 12.86 0.95
CA LEU A 102 1.21 14.07 0.22
C LEU A 102 1.84 13.72 -1.13
N PHE A 103 2.83 12.83 -1.16
CA PHE A 103 3.49 12.45 -2.41
C PHE A 103 2.55 11.71 -3.37
N GLY A 104 1.69 10.83 -2.85
CA GLY A 104 0.66 10.17 -3.66
C GLY A 104 -0.31 11.19 -4.27
N ALA A 105 -0.78 12.15 -3.48
CA ALA A 105 -1.70 13.20 -3.92
C ALA A 105 -1.07 14.14 -4.96
N LEU A 106 0.20 14.52 -4.77
CA LEU A 106 0.95 15.32 -5.75
C LEU A 106 1.09 14.56 -7.08
N THR A 107 1.37 13.25 -7.03
CA THR A 107 1.45 12.43 -8.25
C THR A 107 0.11 12.35 -8.96
N VAL A 108 -0.99 12.11 -8.23
CA VAL A 108 -2.35 12.11 -8.82
C VAL A 108 -2.69 13.48 -9.40
N ALA A 109 -2.31 14.58 -8.74
CA ALA A 109 -2.53 15.92 -9.27
C ALA A 109 -1.78 16.14 -10.59
N GLN A 110 -0.53 15.67 -10.71
CA GLN A 110 0.21 15.72 -11.98
C GLN A 110 -0.50 14.95 -13.10
N ASP A 111 -1.06 13.79 -12.79
CA ASP A 111 -1.80 12.96 -13.74
C ASP A 111 -3.12 13.62 -14.19
N VAL A 112 -3.85 14.25 -13.26
CA VAL A 112 -5.15 14.89 -13.53
C VAL A 112 -4.99 16.24 -14.25
N PHE A 113 -4.04 17.06 -13.82
CA PHE A 113 -3.81 18.39 -14.39
C PHE A 113 -2.83 18.39 -15.57
N GLY A 114 -2.19 17.26 -15.86
CA GLY A 114 -1.18 17.14 -16.92
C GLY A 114 0.06 18.00 -16.66
N THR A 115 0.37 18.28 -15.39
CA THR A 115 1.51 19.13 -15.00
C THR A 115 2.73 18.29 -14.62
N GLU A 116 3.92 18.80 -14.93
CA GLU A 116 5.19 18.20 -14.52
C GLU A 116 5.74 18.99 -13.33
N LEU A 117 5.53 18.50 -12.10
CA LEU A 117 6.08 19.14 -10.89
C LEU A 117 7.56 18.79 -10.67
N GLY A 118 8.09 17.82 -11.41
CA GLY A 118 9.48 17.37 -11.30
C GLY A 118 9.78 16.50 -10.08
N ILE A 119 8.79 16.19 -9.23
CA ILE A 119 9.00 15.37 -8.03
C ILE A 119 9.40 13.92 -8.34
N ASP A 120 9.01 13.45 -9.53
CA ASP A 120 9.19 12.07 -10.00
C ASP A 120 10.66 11.67 -10.19
N GLN A 121 11.55 12.66 -10.34
CA GLN A 121 12.97 12.46 -10.62
C GLN A 121 13.90 13.09 -9.57
N ILE A 122 13.37 13.51 -8.41
CA ILE A 122 14.17 14.11 -7.33
C ILE A 122 15.20 13.10 -6.80
N LEU A 123 14.79 11.85 -6.59
CA LEU A 123 15.67 10.83 -6.00
C LEU A 123 16.65 10.29 -7.04
N PHE A 124 16.14 9.90 -8.21
CA PHE A 124 16.92 9.32 -9.29
C PHE A 124 16.33 9.77 -10.63
N ARG A 125 17.21 10.05 -11.59
CA ARG A 125 16.80 10.30 -12.97
C ARG A 125 16.53 8.98 -13.65
N ASP A 126 15.33 8.86 -14.19
CA ASP A 126 14.89 7.66 -14.87
C ASP A 126 15.08 7.85 -16.38
N SER A 127 16.15 7.28 -16.92
CA SER A 127 16.40 7.25 -18.37
C SER A 127 15.67 6.12 -19.08
N SER A 128 14.98 5.23 -18.35
CA SER A 128 14.31 4.08 -18.94
C SER A 128 13.05 4.52 -19.69
N THR A 129 13.15 4.59 -21.02
CA THR A 129 12.01 4.78 -21.92
C THR A 129 11.24 3.46 -22.02
N SER A 130 10.63 3.02 -20.93
CA SER A 130 9.85 1.78 -20.94
C SER A 130 8.54 1.99 -21.69
N PHE A 131 8.14 1.04 -22.54
CA PHE A 131 6.93 1.12 -23.39
C PHE A 131 5.60 1.23 -22.61
N ARG A 132 5.61 1.18 -21.26
CA ARG A 132 4.42 1.14 -20.39
C ARG A 132 4.44 2.21 -19.28
N THR A 133 5.19 3.29 -19.49
CA THR A 133 5.27 4.41 -18.55
C THR A 133 4.82 5.71 -19.20
N SER A 134 3.91 6.43 -18.55
CA SER A 134 3.34 7.69 -19.06
C SER A 134 4.30 8.87 -18.96
N ALA A 135 5.16 8.88 -17.95
CA ALA A 135 6.21 9.87 -17.75
C ALA A 135 7.44 9.24 -17.06
N PRO A 136 8.68 9.73 -17.32
CA PRO A 136 9.89 9.22 -16.68
C PRO A 136 9.83 9.38 -15.16
N GLY A 137 10.17 8.31 -14.41
CA GLY A 137 10.19 8.33 -12.95
C GLY A 137 8.81 8.33 -12.26
N ARG A 138 7.72 8.57 -12.99
CA ARG A 138 6.38 8.66 -12.39
C ARG A 138 5.79 7.30 -12.07
N MET A 139 5.35 7.13 -10.82
CA MET A 139 4.64 5.92 -10.39
C MET A 139 3.24 5.83 -11.03
N SER A 140 2.64 4.65 -11.10
CA SER A 140 1.29 4.51 -11.67
C SER A 140 0.23 5.19 -10.81
N SER A 141 -0.83 5.72 -11.42
CA SER A 141 -1.93 6.35 -10.70
C SER A 141 -2.62 5.37 -9.73
N ALA A 142 -2.70 4.09 -10.09
CA ALA A 142 -3.18 3.04 -9.19
C ALA A 142 -2.29 2.88 -7.94
N ALA A 143 -0.96 2.93 -8.09
CA ALA A 143 -0.05 2.89 -6.95
C ALA A 143 -0.15 4.17 -6.10
N SER A 144 -0.23 5.35 -6.72
CA SER A 144 -0.42 6.63 -6.04
C SER A 144 -1.69 6.65 -5.19
N LEU A 145 -2.81 6.15 -5.74
CA LEU A 145 -4.06 6.02 -5.00
C LEU A 145 -3.92 5.06 -3.82
N ASN A 146 -3.28 3.90 -4.00
CA ASN A 146 -3.04 2.98 -2.90
C ASN A 146 -2.18 3.61 -1.80
N PHE A 147 -1.11 4.33 -2.14
CA PHE A 147 -0.33 5.07 -1.15
C PHE A 147 -1.18 6.07 -0.36
N ILE A 148 -2.07 6.81 -1.02
CA ILE A 148 -3.02 7.71 -0.35
C ILE A 148 -3.91 6.91 0.61
N LEU A 149 -4.54 5.83 0.15
CA LEU A 149 -5.44 5.00 0.97
C LEU A 149 -4.75 4.45 2.22
N PHE A 150 -3.57 3.83 2.05
CA PHE A 150 -2.81 3.27 3.17
C PHE A 150 -2.22 4.36 4.08
N GLY A 151 -1.73 5.47 3.52
CA GLY A 151 -1.21 6.59 4.30
C GLY A 151 -2.29 7.25 5.16
N VAL A 152 -3.50 7.44 4.63
CA VAL A 152 -4.66 7.93 5.39
C VAL A 152 -5.09 6.90 6.43
N ALA A 153 -5.12 5.61 6.08
CA ALA A 153 -5.45 4.54 7.03
C ALA A 153 -4.52 4.55 8.25
N VAL A 154 -3.21 4.71 8.04
CA VAL A 154 -2.25 4.91 9.12
C VAL A 154 -2.53 6.21 9.87
N ALA A 155 -2.74 7.34 9.20
CA ALA A 155 -2.97 8.62 9.87
C ALA A 155 -4.23 8.64 10.77
N LEU A 156 -5.26 7.84 10.45
CA LEU A 156 -6.53 7.78 11.21
C LEU A 156 -6.54 6.75 12.35
N ARG A 157 -5.47 5.98 12.53
CA ARG A 157 -5.41 4.83 13.45
C ARG A 157 -5.65 5.15 14.93
N ASP A 158 -5.33 6.36 15.39
CA ASP A 158 -5.38 6.76 16.80
C ASP A 158 -6.72 7.40 17.19
N VAL A 159 -7.57 7.70 16.20
CA VAL A 159 -8.87 8.32 16.40
C VAL A 159 -9.95 7.25 16.42
N ARG A 160 -10.44 6.87 17.62
CA ARG A 160 -11.45 5.81 17.84
C ARG A 160 -12.62 5.79 16.84
N PRO A 161 -13.35 6.90 16.58
CA PRO A 161 -14.46 6.86 15.62
C PRO A 161 -14.02 6.70 14.15
N ARG A 162 -12.74 6.96 13.83
CA ARG A 162 -12.19 6.89 12.47
C ARG A 162 -11.38 5.61 12.23
N PHE A 163 -11.22 4.78 13.24
CA PHE A 163 -10.51 3.51 13.13
C PHE A 163 -11.15 2.57 12.08
N VAL A 164 -12.48 2.46 12.09
CA VAL A 164 -13.23 1.67 11.09
C VAL A 164 -13.03 2.24 9.68
N ALA A 165 -13.04 3.57 9.52
CA ALA A 165 -12.77 4.20 8.24
C ALA A 165 -11.35 3.86 7.72
N GLY A 166 -10.35 3.88 8.61
CA GLY A 166 -8.99 3.45 8.27
C GLY A 166 -8.92 1.99 7.80
N GLN A 167 -9.64 1.08 8.44
CA GLN A 167 -9.72 -0.32 8.01
C GLN A 167 -10.40 -0.48 6.63
N ILE A 168 -11.47 0.27 6.38
CA ILE A 168 -12.15 0.27 5.07
C ILE A 168 -11.18 0.76 3.98
N LEU A 169 -10.45 1.85 4.23
CA LEU A 169 -9.47 2.39 3.28
C LEU A 169 -8.35 1.39 2.98
N ALA A 170 -7.81 0.73 4.01
CA ALA A 170 -6.81 -0.33 3.84
C ALA A 170 -7.37 -1.52 3.04
N GLY A 171 -8.62 -1.93 3.31
CA GLY A 171 -9.30 -2.98 2.57
C GLY A 171 -9.52 -2.64 1.09
N LEU A 172 -9.88 -1.39 0.79
CA LEU A 172 -9.98 -0.89 -0.59
C LEU A 172 -8.63 -0.92 -1.30
N GLY A 173 -7.56 -0.44 -0.66
CA GLY A 173 -6.20 -0.49 -1.22
C GLY A 173 -5.72 -1.93 -1.46
N GLY A 174 -6.03 -2.84 -0.53
CA GLY A 174 -5.78 -4.28 -0.69
C GLY A 174 -6.53 -4.88 -1.87
N THR A 175 -7.79 -4.47 -2.07
CA THR A 175 -8.63 -4.93 -3.20
C THR A 175 -8.06 -4.48 -4.54
N VAL A 176 -7.64 -3.22 -4.66
CA VAL A 176 -6.98 -2.69 -5.85
C VAL A 176 -5.69 -3.47 -6.15
N SER A 177 -4.92 -3.79 -5.11
CA SER A 177 -3.68 -4.56 -5.23
C SER A 177 -3.93 -6.00 -5.67
N LEU A 178 -4.96 -6.64 -5.12
CA LEU A 178 -5.38 -7.98 -5.50
C LEU A 178 -5.84 -8.01 -6.96
N LEU A 179 -6.61 -7.01 -7.40
CA LEU A 179 -7.07 -6.91 -8.79
C LEU A 179 -5.88 -6.80 -9.75
N ALA A 180 -4.87 -6.01 -9.41
CA ALA A 180 -3.65 -5.92 -10.21
C ALA A 180 -2.88 -7.25 -10.25
N LEU A 181 -2.77 -7.97 -9.13
CA LEU A 181 -2.14 -9.30 -9.08
C LEU A 181 -2.88 -10.32 -9.97
N VAL A 182 -4.20 -10.37 -9.87
CA VAL A 182 -5.05 -11.19 -10.75
C VAL A 182 -4.82 -10.79 -12.21
N GLY A 183 -4.74 -9.49 -12.51
CA GLY A 183 -4.39 -8.97 -13.82
C GLY A 183 -3.05 -9.51 -14.36
N TYR A 184 -2.02 -9.56 -13.52
CA TYR A 184 -0.74 -10.16 -13.89
C TYR A 184 -0.83 -11.67 -14.09
N LEU A 185 -1.54 -12.40 -13.22
CA LEU A 185 -1.68 -13.86 -13.30
C LEU A 185 -2.41 -14.32 -14.57
N TYR A 186 -3.49 -13.63 -14.94
CA TYR A 186 -4.28 -13.95 -16.12
C TYR A 186 -3.82 -13.20 -17.38
N GLY A 187 -2.81 -12.33 -17.27
CA GLY A 187 -2.32 -11.50 -18.38
C GLY A 187 -3.31 -10.41 -18.85
N VAL A 188 -4.35 -10.10 -18.05
CA VAL A 188 -5.38 -9.11 -18.38
C VAL A 188 -4.87 -7.71 -18.06
N LYS A 189 -4.30 -7.04 -19.07
CA LYS A 189 -3.67 -5.71 -18.95
C LYS A 189 -4.57 -4.66 -18.31
N ALA A 190 -5.87 -4.67 -18.63
CA ALA A 190 -6.83 -3.68 -18.11
C ALA A 190 -6.92 -3.63 -16.57
N LEU A 191 -6.48 -4.67 -15.87
CA LEU A 191 -6.56 -4.76 -14.41
C LEU A 191 -5.33 -4.19 -13.68
N TYR A 192 -4.20 -4.00 -14.37
CA TYR A 192 -2.97 -3.43 -13.79
C TYR A 192 -2.40 -2.25 -14.60
N GLU A 193 -2.95 -1.98 -15.78
CA GLU A 193 -2.66 -0.87 -16.69
C GLU A 193 -3.97 -0.12 -16.96
N ILE A 194 -4.15 1.04 -16.31
CA ILE A 194 -5.29 1.94 -16.60
C ILE A 194 -4.81 2.89 -17.68
N ARG A 195 -5.14 2.64 -18.95
CA ARG A 195 -4.77 3.57 -20.04
C ARG A 195 -5.42 4.93 -19.82
N PRO A 196 -4.69 6.06 -19.97
CA PRO A 196 -3.34 6.24 -20.51
C PRO A 196 -2.17 6.19 -19.48
N TYR A 197 -2.43 5.77 -18.25
CA TYR A 197 -1.49 5.78 -17.13
C TYR A 197 -0.57 4.56 -17.08
N SER A 198 0.58 4.71 -16.40
CA SER A 198 1.57 3.65 -16.22
C SER A 198 0.98 2.42 -15.55
N ALA A 199 1.49 1.24 -15.90
CA ALA A 199 1.11 0.01 -15.22
C ALA A 199 1.71 -0.07 -13.79
N MET A 200 0.96 -0.60 -12.82
CA MET A 200 1.49 -0.87 -11.49
C MET A 200 2.49 -2.03 -11.54
N ALA A 201 3.68 -1.90 -10.97
CA ALA A 201 4.66 -2.99 -10.96
C ALA A 201 4.18 -4.17 -10.10
N LEU A 202 4.54 -5.40 -10.50
CA LEU A 202 4.08 -6.62 -9.82
C LEU A 202 4.45 -6.66 -8.33
N HIS A 203 5.70 -6.33 -8.02
CA HIS A 203 6.19 -6.29 -6.64
C HIS A 203 5.64 -5.11 -5.83
N THR A 204 5.21 -4.02 -6.48
CA THR A 204 4.41 -2.96 -5.83
C THR A 204 3.06 -3.50 -5.37
N ALA A 205 2.38 -4.30 -6.21
CA ALA A 205 1.10 -4.92 -5.84
C ALA A 205 1.24 -5.90 -4.66
N LEU A 206 2.31 -6.71 -4.68
CA LEU A 206 2.64 -7.59 -3.55
C LEU A 206 2.94 -6.78 -2.27
N GLY A 207 3.71 -5.70 -2.40
CA GLY A 207 4.06 -4.84 -1.27
C GLY A 207 2.86 -4.16 -0.60
N PHE A 208 1.81 -3.83 -1.35
CA PHE A 208 0.56 -3.29 -0.77
C PHE A 208 -0.33 -4.35 -0.13
N LEU A 209 -0.18 -5.63 -0.50
CA LEU A 209 -0.97 -6.71 0.06
C LEU A 209 -0.42 -7.19 1.42
N LEU A 210 0.88 -7.00 1.64
CA LEU A 210 1.59 -7.32 2.89
C LEU A 210 1.23 -6.33 4.00
#